data_AF-A0A0K0FEV1-F1
#
_entry.id   AF-A0A0K0FEV1-F1
#
_cell.length_a   1.000
_cell.length_b   1.000
_cell.length_c   1.000
_cell.angle_alpha   90.00
_cell.angle_beta   90.00
_cell.angle_gamma   90.00
#
_symmetry.space_group_name_H-M   'P 1'
#
loop_
_entity.id
_entity.type
_entity.pdbx_description
1 polymer ?
#
loop_
_entity_poly.entity_id
_entity_poly.type
_entity_poly.pdbx_seq_one_letter_code
_entity_poly.pdbx_strand_id
1 'polypeptide(L)'
;MVHERRNRCSNDSMRRTPIILIFFLYVFIFSSLFENVTSIPHRSHEPWSMILCKFKDTKNITPKTREWYEEWFAGDNPDSIKNYFKWLSNGNYDISGSNVVGWYDLPWTINEVLYISQHDTELQNSDEKSFAFYDKVKQLCIEEAERRGNILFNQKITVINVGSTALYGKKYGVLLTPSLMFSSVLTHEMVHSFFIGHSYSDRNVKIFPFSQPGEYDDRYDLMSTANAYMHKSRFGMSGPGLNGPHLDYLGWLPMDRMLYFGKDGRQNYTIRLSSLSISFEKTHGWLYVMIPYDRDDSNLVYTVELKTPSYFDKGIGQPSVLIHRIQKTGNFYYSVLISQGIDFYELTEGTEWVTFIGSDSSGKFQWIKVSVKKIYNFDADVSITSTFDPRVCRIDEEITFINLKENEPNDGNSNHINTLPYCKPKRKNLRQSIDELVKKHQKRKNFFNHLQTFGLNACKEGKVWRSIDDYDYVCVDTRRKEDVRFTQEIANNNNNFDYNDITTNNESLINSKNDKRVKKSTQPCRQPLVERKAFLNDNFCVSALEHKRIAQENKNAHRYLRNYAFFNGADTVGP
;
A
#
# COMPACT_ATOMS: atom_id res chain seq x y z
N MET A 1 59.54 35.35 44.60
CA MET A 1 59.49 35.24 43.13
C MET A 1 59.63 33.77 42.78
N VAL A 2 58.64 33.22 42.08
CA VAL A 2 58.47 31.78 41.83
C VAL A 2 59.24 31.38 40.57
N HIS A 3 60.08 30.35 40.64
CA HIS A 3 59.95 29.14 39.84
C HIS A 3 61.01 28.10 40.19
N GLU A 4 60.57 26.86 40.41
CA GLU A 4 61.41 25.68 40.48
C GLU A 4 60.94 24.68 39.42
N ARG A 5 61.88 24.19 38.61
CA ARG A 5 61.77 22.95 37.83
C ARG A 5 62.55 21.88 38.57
N ARG A 6 62.02 20.66 38.64
CA ARG A 6 62.84 19.46 38.86
C ARG A 6 62.46 18.31 37.94
N ASN A 7 63.50 17.51 37.73
CA ASN A 7 63.72 16.49 36.73
C ASN A 7 63.08 15.12 37.06
N ARG A 8 62.84 14.41 35.95
CA ARG A 8 62.92 12.97 35.63
C ARG A 8 63.23 11.95 36.75
N CYS A 9 62.56 10.81 36.63
CA CYS A 9 63.14 9.47 36.82
C CYS A 9 62.46 8.44 35.88
N SER A 10 63.11 7.29 35.72
CA SER A 10 63.02 6.32 34.60
C SER A 10 62.37 4.97 34.96
N ASN A 11 62.11 4.19 33.91
CA ASN A 11 62.05 2.72 33.76
C ASN A 11 60.72 1.93 33.76
N ASP A 12 60.53 1.25 32.61
CA ASP A 12 60.08 -0.13 32.32
C ASP A 12 58.73 -0.69 32.81
N SER A 13 57.91 -1.14 31.83
CA SER A 13 57.35 -2.51 31.76
C SER A 13 56.19 -2.65 30.75
N MET A 14 56.31 -3.67 29.88
CA MET A 14 55.27 -4.48 29.22
C MET A 14 54.19 -3.85 28.32
N ARG A 15 54.36 -4.10 27.01
CA ARG A 15 53.32 -4.10 25.97
C ARG A 15 52.17 -5.05 26.31
N ARG A 16 50.97 -4.50 26.53
CA ARG A 16 49.67 -5.17 26.24
C ARG A 16 48.98 -4.39 25.13
N THR A 17 48.94 -4.95 23.93
CA THR A 17 48.08 -4.48 22.83
C THR A 17 46.62 -4.84 23.13
N PRO A 18 45.64 -3.98 22.79
CA PRO A 18 44.30 -4.09 23.35
C PRO A 18 43.43 -5.04 22.53
N ILE A 19 42.94 -6.09 23.18
CA ILE A 19 41.88 -7.02 22.70
C ILE A 19 40.55 -6.28 22.43
N ILE A 20 40.42 -5.04 22.89
CA ILE A 20 39.21 -4.21 22.81
C ILE A 20 38.93 -3.72 21.37
N LEU A 21 39.95 -3.56 20.52
CA LEU A 21 39.76 -3.08 19.14
C LEU A 21 39.19 -4.16 18.18
N ILE A 22 39.42 -5.44 18.46
CA ILE A 22 38.92 -6.55 17.64
C ILE A 22 37.43 -6.83 17.93
N PHE A 23 36.98 -6.63 19.18
CA PHE A 23 35.58 -6.82 19.56
C PHE A 23 34.67 -5.73 18.97
N PHE A 24 35.11 -4.47 18.92
CA PHE A 24 34.36 -3.39 18.26
C PHE A 24 34.28 -3.56 16.74
N LEU A 25 35.31 -4.11 16.10
CA LEU A 25 35.27 -4.43 14.67
C LEU A 25 34.29 -5.58 14.37
N TYR A 26 34.23 -6.61 15.23
CA TYR A 26 33.27 -7.71 15.09
C TYR A 26 31.83 -7.27 15.32
N VAL A 27 31.55 -6.37 16.26
CA VAL A 27 30.21 -5.81 16.50
C VAL A 27 29.75 -4.91 15.34
N PHE A 28 30.65 -4.13 14.72
CA PHE A 28 30.32 -3.36 13.52
C PHE A 28 30.12 -4.23 12.27
N ILE A 29 30.86 -5.33 12.13
CA ILE A 29 30.68 -6.29 11.02
C ILE A 29 29.39 -7.10 11.21
N PHE A 30 29.01 -7.48 12.44
CA PHE A 30 27.73 -8.16 12.70
C PHE A 30 26.52 -7.23 12.65
N SER A 31 26.67 -5.94 12.97
CA SER A 31 25.61 -4.93 12.81
C SER A 31 25.28 -4.64 11.34
N SER A 32 26.19 -4.94 10.39
CA SER A 32 25.94 -4.78 8.96
C SER A 32 25.15 -5.93 8.31
N LEU A 33 24.82 -6.99 9.06
CA LEU A 33 24.11 -8.17 8.56
C LEU A 33 22.58 -8.12 8.75
N PHE A 34 22.07 -7.04 9.36
CA PHE A 34 20.63 -6.79 9.49
C PHE A 34 20.28 -5.42 8.91
N GLU A 35 20.56 -5.21 7.62
CA GLU A 35 19.80 -4.20 6.89
C GLU A 35 18.35 -4.70 6.82
N ASN A 36 17.46 -4.08 7.60
CA ASN A 36 16.03 -4.33 7.50
C ASN A 36 15.60 -4.01 6.06
N VAL A 37 15.27 -5.05 5.30
CA VAL A 37 14.79 -4.94 3.93
C VAL A 37 13.38 -4.36 3.96
N THR A 38 13.27 -3.03 3.93
CA THR A 38 11.99 -2.34 3.72
C THR A 38 11.77 -2.21 2.21
N SER A 39 11.19 -3.23 1.57
CA SER A 39 10.69 -3.07 0.20
C SER A 39 9.42 -2.23 0.21
N ILE A 40 9.14 -1.55 -0.89
CA ILE A 40 7.88 -0.84 -1.11
C ILE A 40 7.23 -1.45 -2.35
N PRO A 41 6.01 -1.98 -2.23
CA PRO A 41 5.08 -1.88 -1.09
C PRO A 41 5.57 -2.70 0.11
N HIS A 42 4.98 -2.47 1.29
CA HIS A 42 5.44 -3.05 2.57
C HIS A 42 5.29 -4.58 2.56
N ARG A 43 6.31 -5.29 2.07
CA ARG A 43 6.35 -6.75 1.97
C ARG A 43 7.16 -7.34 3.12
N SER A 44 6.62 -7.12 4.32
CA SER A 44 7.31 -7.37 5.58
C SER A 44 6.72 -8.54 6.33
N HIS A 45 7.58 -9.16 7.13
CA HIS A 45 7.16 -9.85 8.33
C HIS A 45 7.27 -8.84 9.48
N GLU A 46 6.13 -8.35 9.96
CA GLU A 46 6.04 -7.33 11.00
C GLU A 46 5.28 -7.91 12.19
N PRO A 47 5.96 -8.54 13.16
CA PRO A 47 5.32 -8.99 14.39
C PRO A 47 4.82 -7.80 15.23
N TRP A 48 3.75 -8.03 15.96
CA TRP A 48 3.07 -7.07 16.83
C TRP A 48 3.04 -7.60 18.27
N SER A 49 2.96 -6.68 19.23
CA SER A 49 2.69 -7.02 20.62
C SER A 49 1.28 -6.64 21.05
N MET A 50 0.51 -7.62 21.51
CA MET A 50 -0.78 -7.39 22.16
C MET A 50 -0.59 -7.39 23.68
N ILE A 51 -0.93 -6.28 24.33
CA ILE A 51 -0.73 -6.06 25.75
C ILE A 51 -2.09 -5.97 26.43
N LEU A 52 -2.36 -6.88 27.36
CA LEU A 52 -3.61 -6.95 28.09
C LEU A 52 -3.46 -6.24 29.45
N CYS A 53 -4.28 -5.23 29.72
CA CYS A 53 -4.23 -4.46 30.96
C CYS A 53 -5.59 -4.27 31.61
N LYS A 54 -5.59 -4.11 32.93
CA LYS A 54 -6.77 -3.84 33.74
C LYS A 54 -6.55 -2.62 34.62
N PHE A 55 -7.59 -1.81 34.80
CA PHE A 55 -7.54 -0.73 35.78
C PHE A 55 -7.69 -1.27 37.21
N LYS A 56 -7.17 -0.53 38.19
CA LYS A 56 -7.18 -0.88 39.62
C LYS A 56 -8.59 -1.17 40.16
N ASP A 57 -9.56 -0.35 39.75
CA ASP A 57 -10.98 -0.43 40.13
C ASP A 57 -11.74 -1.54 39.40
N THR A 58 -11.19 -2.08 38.32
CA THR A 58 -11.85 -3.11 37.49
C THR A 58 -11.03 -4.39 37.35
N LYS A 59 -9.93 -4.56 38.10
CA LYS A 59 -8.97 -5.68 38.01
C LYS A 59 -9.59 -7.09 38.07
N ASN A 60 -10.75 -7.23 38.70
CA ASN A 60 -11.47 -8.50 38.81
C ASN A 60 -12.20 -8.89 37.51
N ILE A 61 -12.32 -7.97 36.54
CA ILE A 61 -12.97 -8.21 35.25
C ILE A 61 -11.92 -8.70 34.25
N THR A 62 -12.14 -9.89 33.71
CA THR A 62 -11.30 -10.50 32.67
C THR A 62 -12.20 -10.96 31.51
N PRO A 63 -12.36 -10.16 30.44
CA PRO A 63 -13.26 -10.49 29.34
C PRO A 63 -12.98 -11.84 28.67
N LYS A 64 -11.70 -12.14 28.45
CA LYS A 64 -11.18 -13.35 27.81
C LYS A 64 -9.83 -13.75 28.42
N THR A 65 -9.50 -15.04 28.40
CA THR A 65 -8.18 -15.53 28.83
C THR A 65 -7.09 -15.10 27.85
N ARG A 66 -5.83 -15.06 28.30
CA ARG A 66 -4.69 -14.71 27.45
C ARG A 66 -4.56 -15.66 26.26
N GLU A 67 -4.80 -16.95 26.49
CA GLU A 67 -4.72 -18.01 25.47
C GLU A 67 -5.78 -17.81 24.37
N TRP A 68 -6.94 -17.24 24.72
CA TRP A 68 -7.95 -16.88 23.72
C TRP A 68 -7.43 -15.78 22.78
N TYR A 69 -6.71 -14.78 23.31
CA TYR A 69 -6.09 -13.73 22.49
C TYR A 69 -4.92 -14.24 21.66
N GLU A 70 -4.10 -15.14 22.21
CA GLU A 70 -3.01 -15.78 21.46
C GLU A 70 -3.55 -16.49 20.22
N GLU A 71 -4.62 -17.27 20.40
CA GLU A 71 -5.29 -18.00 19.32
C GLU A 71 -6.01 -17.06 18.34
N TRP A 72 -6.67 -16.00 18.83
CA TRP A 72 -7.33 -15.00 17.98
C TRP A 72 -6.33 -14.21 17.14
N PHE A 73 -5.22 -13.79 17.75
CA PHE A 73 -4.29 -12.86 17.14
C PHE A 73 -3.29 -13.55 16.22
N ALA A 74 -2.54 -14.51 16.77
CA ALA A 74 -1.41 -15.15 16.10
C ALA A 74 -1.59 -16.67 15.89
N GLY A 75 -2.73 -17.23 16.32
CA GLY A 75 -3.06 -18.64 16.16
C GLY A 75 -3.25 -19.08 14.71
N ASP A 76 -3.33 -20.39 14.49
CA ASP A 76 -3.45 -21.01 13.16
C ASP A 76 -4.90 -21.14 12.67
N ASN A 77 -5.86 -20.71 13.48
CA ASN A 77 -7.26 -20.68 13.09
C ASN A 77 -7.47 -19.84 11.82
N PRO A 78 -8.24 -20.28 10.81
CA PRO A 78 -8.47 -19.52 9.57
C PRO A 78 -9.02 -18.10 9.78
N ASP A 79 -9.76 -17.88 10.86
CA ASP A 79 -10.35 -16.57 11.21
C ASP A 79 -9.45 -15.73 12.14
N SER A 80 -8.21 -16.16 12.40
CA SER A 80 -7.23 -15.39 13.17
C SER A 80 -6.80 -14.13 12.42
N ILE A 81 -6.38 -13.10 13.17
CA ILE A 81 -5.91 -11.83 12.59
C ILE A 81 -4.69 -12.06 11.69
N LYS A 82 -3.78 -12.96 12.09
CA LYS A 82 -2.65 -13.40 11.27
C LYS A 82 -3.10 -13.92 9.91
N ASN A 83 -4.08 -14.82 9.89
CA ASN A 83 -4.57 -15.40 8.64
C ASN A 83 -5.38 -14.40 7.81
N TYR A 84 -6.08 -13.46 8.44
CA TYR A 84 -6.72 -12.33 7.74
C TYR A 84 -5.72 -11.56 6.88
N PHE A 85 -4.65 -11.05 7.50
CA PHE A 85 -3.64 -10.24 6.81
C PHE A 85 -2.85 -11.03 5.77
N LYS A 86 -2.46 -12.26 6.11
CA LYS A 86 -1.75 -13.14 5.19
C LYS A 86 -2.57 -13.44 3.93
N TRP A 87 -3.87 -13.69 4.11
CA TRP A 87 -4.76 -13.99 2.99
C TRP A 87 -5.03 -12.74 2.14
N LEU A 88 -5.36 -11.62 2.78
CA LEU A 88 -5.73 -10.37 2.11
C LEU A 88 -4.57 -9.78 1.30
N SER A 89 -3.34 -9.90 1.81
CA SER A 89 -2.13 -9.44 1.13
C SER A 89 -1.57 -10.44 0.12
N ASN A 90 -2.22 -11.59 -0.06
CA ASN A 90 -1.72 -12.73 -0.85
C ASN A 90 -0.30 -13.17 -0.43
N GLY A 91 -0.03 -13.13 0.88
CA GLY A 91 1.24 -13.52 1.49
C GLY A 91 2.31 -12.43 1.49
N ASN A 92 2.02 -11.22 1.01
CA ASN A 92 2.97 -10.11 1.03
C ASN A 92 3.18 -9.51 2.41
N TYR A 93 2.18 -9.58 3.30
CA TYR A 93 2.25 -9.07 4.66
C TYR A 93 1.90 -10.17 5.66
N ASP A 94 2.71 -10.30 6.70
CA ASP A 94 2.58 -11.34 7.71
C ASP A 94 2.93 -10.80 9.10
N ILE A 95 2.12 -11.17 10.09
CA ILE A 95 2.31 -10.82 11.49
C ILE A 95 2.66 -12.06 12.34
N SER A 96 3.06 -13.16 11.72
CA SER A 96 3.54 -14.36 12.44
C SER A 96 4.65 -13.98 13.44
N GLY A 97 4.78 -14.72 14.55
CA GLY A 97 5.73 -14.38 15.60
C GLY A 97 5.29 -13.25 16.55
N SER A 98 4.11 -12.65 16.30
CA SER A 98 3.46 -11.73 17.25
C SER A 98 3.23 -12.39 18.61
N ASN A 99 3.25 -11.60 19.68
CA ASN A 99 3.09 -12.08 21.05
C ASN A 99 1.92 -11.42 21.78
N VAL A 100 1.39 -12.13 22.77
CA VAL A 100 0.38 -11.61 23.71
C VAL A 100 0.93 -11.69 25.13
N VAL A 101 0.87 -10.57 25.85
CA VAL A 101 1.38 -10.43 27.21
C VAL A 101 0.34 -9.78 28.14
N GLY A 102 0.48 -9.96 29.45
CA GLY A 102 -0.52 -9.54 30.44
C GLY A 102 -1.56 -10.63 30.70
N TRP A 103 -2.61 -10.46 31.48
CA TRP A 103 -3.26 -9.29 32.06
C TRP A 103 -2.49 -8.58 33.18
N TYR A 104 -2.02 -7.36 32.93
CA TYR A 104 -1.38 -6.53 33.95
C TYR A 104 -2.39 -5.66 34.70
N ASP A 105 -2.28 -5.66 36.03
CA ASP A 105 -3.05 -4.75 36.87
C ASP A 105 -2.32 -3.40 36.95
N LEU A 106 -2.92 -2.39 36.34
CA LEU A 106 -2.48 -1.01 36.45
C LEU A 106 -2.76 -0.49 37.87
N PRO A 107 -1.85 0.28 38.48
CA PRO A 107 -2.05 0.86 39.81
C PRO A 107 -3.04 2.03 39.83
N TRP A 108 -3.60 2.41 38.69
CA TRP A 108 -4.53 3.55 38.53
C TRP A 108 -5.96 3.08 38.24
N THR A 109 -6.92 3.78 38.83
CA THR A 109 -8.34 3.72 38.46
C THR A 109 -8.60 4.46 37.16
N ILE A 110 -9.74 4.22 36.53
CA ILE A 110 -10.12 4.90 35.27
C ILE A 110 -10.12 6.43 35.46
N ASN A 111 -10.68 6.91 36.57
CA ASN A 111 -10.76 8.35 36.87
C ASN A 111 -9.38 8.98 37.11
N GLU A 112 -8.46 8.26 37.75
CA GLU A 112 -7.08 8.75 37.92
C GLU A 112 -6.36 8.86 36.57
N VAL A 113 -6.54 7.89 35.66
CA VAL A 113 -5.96 7.96 34.31
C VAL A 113 -6.56 9.11 33.50
N LEU A 114 -7.87 9.33 33.60
CA LEU A 114 -8.53 10.49 33.00
C LEU A 114 -7.92 11.80 33.52
N TYR A 115 -7.76 11.93 34.84
CA TYR A 115 -7.14 13.10 35.45
C TYR A 115 -5.71 13.31 34.94
N ILE A 116 -4.88 12.25 34.90
CA ILE A 116 -3.50 12.32 34.38
C ILE A 116 -3.51 12.79 32.92
N SER A 117 -4.40 12.25 32.08
CA SER A 117 -4.49 12.62 30.66
C SER A 117 -4.87 14.09 30.45
N GLN A 118 -5.73 14.65 31.30
CA GLN A 118 -6.16 16.05 31.24
C GLN A 118 -5.07 17.03 31.70
N HIS A 119 -4.10 16.57 32.48
CA HIS A 119 -2.99 17.37 33.00
C HIS A 119 -1.67 17.10 32.27
N ASP A 120 -1.69 16.25 31.25
CA ASP A 120 -0.55 16.00 30.37
C ASP A 120 -0.48 17.08 29.28
N THR A 121 0.49 17.96 29.38
CA THR A 121 0.64 19.10 28.46
C THR A 121 0.95 18.67 27.02
N GLU A 122 1.62 17.53 26.81
CA GLU A 122 1.90 17.03 25.46
C GLU A 122 0.60 16.56 24.80
N LEU A 123 -0.20 15.77 25.53
CA LEU A 123 -1.47 15.26 25.02
C LEU A 123 -2.51 16.36 24.81
N GLN A 124 -2.57 17.35 25.71
CA GLN A 124 -3.55 18.44 25.60
C GLN A 124 -3.20 19.47 24.51
N ASN A 125 -1.92 19.62 24.16
CA ASN A 125 -1.47 20.48 23.07
C ASN A 125 -1.45 19.78 21.70
N SER A 126 -1.76 18.47 21.66
CA SER A 126 -1.83 17.69 20.42
C SER A 126 -3.09 18.01 19.61
N ASP A 127 -3.00 17.92 18.29
CA ASP A 127 -4.15 17.97 17.37
C ASP A 127 -5.15 16.83 17.64
N GLU A 128 -4.70 15.75 18.29
CA GLU A 128 -5.48 14.56 18.65
C GLU A 128 -5.96 14.59 20.13
N LYS A 129 -6.07 15.77 20.77
CA LYS A 129 -6.43 15.88 22.21
C LYS A 129 -7.71 15.15 22.63
N SER A 130 -8.67 14.94 21.71
CA SER A 130 -9.89 14.15 21.97
C SER A 130 -9.59 12.69 22.32
N PHE A 131 -8.41 12.20 21.96
CA PHE A 131 -7.94 10.84 22.24
C PHE A 131 -6.96 10.76 23.42
N ALA A 132 -6.68 11.89 24.10
CA ALA A 132 -5.68 11.98 25.17
C ALA A 132 -5.85 10.91 26.27
N PHE A 133 -7.08 10.63 26.70
CA PHE A 133 -7.34 9.57 27.67
C PHE A 133 -6.85 8.21 27.17
N TYR A 134 -7.20 7.85 25.94
CA TYR A 134 -6.85 6.56 25.35
C TYR A 134 -5.36 6.43 25.05
N ASP A 135 -4.71 7.51 24.61
CA ASP A 135 -3.25 7.54 24.45
C ASP A 135 -2.55 7.37 25.79
N LYS A 136 -3.04 8.00 26.86
CA LYS A 136 -2.50 7.80 28.19
C LYS A 136 -2.69 6.35 28.67
N VAL A 137 -3.85 5.74 28.43
CA VAL A 137 -4.09 4.34 28.76
C VAL A 137 -3.10 3.42 28.03
N LYS A 138 -2.93 3.59 26.71
CA LYS A 138 -1.97 2.80 25.92
C LYS A 138 -0.55 2.96 26.48
N GLN A 139 -0.12 4.19 26.72
CA GLN A 139 1.19 4.48 27.31
C GLN A 139 1.41 3.73 28.63
N LEU A 140 0.51 3.88 29.61
CA LEU A 140 0.66 3.26 30.93
C LEU A 140 0.68 1.73 30.86
N CYS A 141 -0.10 1.15 29.94
CA CYS A 141 -0.11 -0.29 29.73
C CYS A 141 1.19 -0.83 29.11
N ILE A 142 1.74 -0.10 28.14
CA ILE A 142 3.04 -0.40 27.53
C ILE A 142 4.15 -0.32 28.58
N GLU A 143 4.20 0.77 29.35
CA GLU A 143 5.19 0.97 30.42
C GLU A 143 5.12 -0.12 31.48
N GLU A 144 3.92 -0.54 31.89
CA GLU A 144 3.76 -1.64 32.85
C GLU A 144 4.25 -2.97 32.27
N ALA A 145 3.99 -3.26 31.00
CA ALA A 145 4.49 -4.48 30.35
C ALA A 145 6.02 -4.50 30.26
N GLU A 146 6.64 -3.38 29.90
CA GLU A 146 8.11 -3.23 29.86
C GLU A 146 8.72 -3.35 31.25
N ARG A 147 8.11 -2.73 32.27
CA ARG A 147 8.52 -2.84 33.67
C ARG A 147 8.47 -4.28 34.20
N ARG A 148 7.59 -5.11 33.65
CA ARG A 148 7.49 -6.55 33.93
C ARG A 148 8.49 -7.40 33.15
N GLY A 149 9.35 -6.78 32.33
CA GLY A 149 10.43 -7.42 31.60
C GLY A 149 10.05 -7.94 30.22
N ASN A 150 8.89 -7.54 29.67
CA ASN A 150 8.52 -7.96 28.31
C ASN A 150 9.26 -7.12 27.27
N ILE A 151 9.74 -7.80 26.23
CA ILE A 151 10.24 -7.15 25.02
C ILE A 151 9.05 -7.02 24.07
N LEU A 152 8.71 -5.77 23.73
CA LEU A 152 7.58 -5.45 22.87
C LEU A 152 8.08 -5.10 21.46
N PHE A 153 7.30 -5.46 20.46
CA PHE A 153 7.53 -5.05 19.08
C PHE A 153 7.19 -3.56 18.87
N ASN A 154 7.61 -3.03 17.71
CA ASN A 154 7.34 -1.63 17.36
C ASN A 154 5.83 -1.38 17.29
N GLN A 155 5.10 -2.25 16.60
CA GLN A 155 3.65 -2.18 16.51
C GLN A 155 2.99 -2.84 17.72
N LYS A 156 1.98 -2.15 18.28
CA LYS A 156 1.37 -2.51 19.56
C LYS A 156 -0.14 -2.42 19.49
N ILE A 157 -0.79 -3.36 20.18
CA ILE A 157 -2.23 -3.36 20.46
C ILE A 157 -2.39 -3.41 21.97
N THR A 158 -3.04 -2.41 22.55
CA THR A 158 -3.44 -2.41 23.95
C THR A 158 -4.87 -2.88 24.06
N VAL A 159 -5.13 -3.86 24.91
CA VAL A 159 -6.49 -4.28 25.24
C VAL A 159 -6.77 -3.96 26.70
N ILE A 160 -7.85 -3.22 26.95
CA ILE A 160 -8.35 -2.94 28.29
C ILE A 160 -9.61 -3.75 28.60
N ASN A 161 -9.82 -4.01 29.88
CA ASN A 161 -10.85 -4.93 30.38
C ASN A 161 -12.27 -4.36 30.43
N VAL A 162 -12.46 -3.06 30.16
CA VAL A 162 -13.74 -2.35 30.20
C VAL A 162 -13.81 -1.27 29.11
N GLY A 163 -15.01 -0.89 28.70
CA GLY A 163 -15.26 0.16 27.70
C GLY A 163 -15.88 -0.35 26.39
N SER A 164 -16.12 0.60 25.48
CA SER A 164 -16.81 0.35 24.20
C SER A 164 -16.22 1.13 23.03
N THR A 165 -14.91 1.34 23.05
CA THR A 165 -14.13 2.06 22.04
C THR A 165 -13.02 1.16 21.46
N ALA A 166 -12.72 1.40 20.19
CA ALA A 166 -11.52 0.96 19.51
C ALA A 166 -10.99 2.18 18.75
N LEU A 167 -9.66 2.30 18.67
CA LEU A 167 -9.02 3.35 17.89
C LEU A 167 -7.56 3.02 17.63
N TYR A 168 -7.06 3.50 16.52
CA TYR A 168 -5.65 3.64 16.23
C TYR A 168 -5.15 5.03 16.63
N GLY A 169 -3.93 5.10 17.17
CA GLY A 169 -3.20 6.35 17.33
C GLY A 169 -1.74 6.18 16.95
N LYS A 170 -1.15 7.20 16.30
CA LYS A 170 0.17 7.11 15.67
C LYS A 170 1.30 6.76 16.65
N LYS A 171 1.24 7.26 17.89
CA LYS A 171 2.31 7.12 18.88
C LYS A 171 2.33 5.76 19.57
N TYR A 172 1.16 5.26 19.97
CA TYR A 172 1.04 4.08 20.83
C TYR A 172 0.28 2.91 20.20
N GLY A 173 -0.09 3.01 18.92
CA GLY A 173 -0.77 1.96 18.18
C GLY A 173 -2.25 1.84 18.52
N VAL A 174 -2.76 0.62 18.45
CA VAL A 174 -4.19 0.29 18.57
C VAL A 174 -4.61 0.18 20.03
N LEU A 175 -5.81 0.65 20.35
CA LEU A 175 -6.54 0.35 21.58
C LEU A 175 -7.80 -0.44 21.25
N LEU A 176 -8.10 -1.44 22.09
CA LEU A 176 -9.32 -2.23 22.01
C LEU A 176 -9.98 -2.36 23.39
N THR A 177 -11.31 -2.32 23.44
CA THR A 177 -12.13 -2.51 24.65
C THR A 177 -13.23 -3.57 24.40
N PRO A 178 -13.83 -4.15 25.46
CA PRO A 178 -14.70 -5.33 25.37
C PRO A 178 -15.84 -5.27 24.35
N SER A 179 -16.57 -4.16 24.25
CA SER A 179 -17.73 -4.11 23.34
C SER A 179 -17.36 -4.17 21.86
N LEU A 180 -16.10 -3.90 21.52
CA LEU A 180 -15.60 -3.89 20.14
C LEU A 180 -14.52 -4.96 19.90
N MET A 181 -14.44 -5.96 20.78
CA MET A 181 -13.49 -7.08 20.66
C MET A 181 -13.91 -8.12 19.62
N PHE A 182 -13.75 -7.81 18.34
CA PHE A 182 -13.94 -8.77 17.26
C PHE A 182 -13.07 -8.45 16.04
N SER A 183 -12.88 -9.45 15.18
CA SER A 183 -11.88 -9.42 14.11
C SER A 183 -11.95 -8.19 13.22
N SER A 184 -13.14 -7.83 12.71
CA SER A 184 -13.27 -6.68 11.79
C SER A 184 -12.79 -5.37 12.40
N VAL A 185 -13.13 -5.09 13.66
CA VAL A 185 -12.67 -3.86 14.34
C VAL A 185 -11.16 -3.90 14.52
N LEU A 186 -10.60 -5.00 15.04
CA LEU A 186 -9.16 -5.06 15.26
C LEU A 186 -8.40 -4.90 13.93
N THR A 187 -8.83 -5.57 12.87
CA THR A 187 -8.20 -5.42 11.54
C THR A 187 -8.37 -4.01 10.99
N HIS A 188 -9.52 -3.35 11.21
CA HIS A 188 -9.77 -1.97 10.80
C HIS A 188 -8.76 -1.01 11.46
N GLU A 189 -8.64 -1.08 12.79
CA GLU A 189 -7.68 -0.25 13.53
C GLU A 189 -6.22 -0.57 13.16
N MET A 190 -5.90 -1.83 12.89
CA MET A 190 -4.58 -2.20 12.39
C MET A 190 -4.32 -1.63 11.00
N VAL A 191 -5.32 -1.57 10.11
CA VAL A 191 -5.14 -1.01 8.77
C VAL A 191 -4.89 0.49 8.79
N HIS A 192 -5.40 1.23 9.79
CA HIS A 192 -5.00 2.63 10.00
C HIS A 192 -3.49 2.81 10.24
N SER A 193 -2.77 1.79 10.72
CA SER A 193 -1.31 1.83 10.82
C SER A 193 -0.58 1.89 9.47
N PHE A 194 -1.26 1.52 8.39
CA PHE A 194 -0.79 1.70 7.02
C PHE A 194 -1.24 3.02 6.40
N PHE A 195 -1.75 3.96 7.21
CA PHE A 195 -2.19 5.30 6.79
C PHE A 195 -3.36 5.29 5.79
N ILE A 196 -4.19 4.25 5.87
CA ILE A 196 -5.43 4.15 5.12
C ILE A 196 -6.55 4.80 5.95
N GLY A 197 -7.33 5.68 5.31
CA GLY A 197 -8.51 6.32 5.91
C GLY A 197 -9.77 5.48 5.78
N HIS A 198 -10.91 6.03 6.23
CA HIS A 198 -12.20 5.40 6.02
C HIS A 198 -12.59 5.33 4.55
N SER A 199 -13.46 4.38 4.20
CA SER A 199 -14.09 4.33 2.89
C SER A 199 -15.41 5.09 2.88
N TYR A 200 -15.75 5.61 1.71
CA TYR A 200 -16.92 6.45 1.49
C TYR A 200 -17.82 5.88 0.40
N SER A 201 -19.08 6.31 0.36
CA SER A 201 -19.92 6.24 -0.82
C SER A 201 -20.20 7.64 -1.39
N ASP A 202 -20.72 7.72 -2.61
CA ASP A 202 -21.18 8.97 -3.20
C ASP A 202 -22.56 9.43 -2.71
N ARG A 203 -23.20 8.68 -1.80
CA ARG A 203 -24.49 9.03 -1.23
C ARG A 203 -24.33 10.06 -0.12
N ASN A 204 -25.26 11.01 -0.06
CA ASN A 204 -25.31 12.00 1.01
C ASN A 204 -26.02 11.44 2.26
N VAL A 205 -25.43 10.41 2.86
CA VAL A 205 -25.95 9.74 4.07
C VAL A 205 -24.95 9.83 5.21
N LYS A 206 -25.43 9.94 6.45
CA LYS A 206 -24.59 9.84 7.65
C LYS A 206 -24.90 8.54 8.37
N ILE A 207 -23.90 7.67 8.47
CA ILE A 207 -24.05 6.37 9.13
C ILE A 207 -24.04 6.54 10.65
N PHE A 208 -23.25 7.50 11.17
CA PHE A 208 -23.21 7.85 12.59
C PHE A 208 -23.28 9.38 12.79
N PRO A 209 -23.69 9.88 13.98
CA PRO A 209 -23.86 11.31 14.21
C PRO A 209 -22.63 12.18 13.90
N PHE A 210 -21.43 11.62 14.11
CA PHE A 210 -20.15 12.32 13.89
C PHE A 210 -19.47 11.95 12.56
N SER A 211 -20.07 11.07 11.76
CA SER A 211 -19.51 10.71 10.46
C SER A 211 -19.74 11.82 9.43
N GLN A 212 -18.81 11.94 8.50
CA GLN A 212 -18.97 12.73 7.28
C GLN A 212 -20.00 12.08 6.35
N PRO A 213 -20.61 12.84 5.43
CA PRO A 213 -21.48 12.27 4.41
C PRO A 213 -20.77 11.19 3.59
N GLY A 214 -21.41 10.03 3.45
CA GLY A 214 -20.90 8.86 2.73
C GLY A 214 -19.89 8.03 3.51
N GLU A 215 -19.33 8.52 4.60
CA GLU A 215 -18.34 7.81 5.41
C GLU A 215 -18.93 6.54 6.05
N TYR A 216 -18.19 5.43 6.01
CA TYR A 216 -18.64 4.10 6.42
C TYR A 216 -19.80 3.52 5.57
N ASP A 217 -20.10 4.10 4.40
CA ASP A 217 -21.19 3.63 3.53
C ASP A 217 -20.71 2.75 2.36
N ASP A 218 -19.41 2.46 2.26
CA ASP A 218 -18.89 1.38 1.39
C ASP A 218 -18.92 0.06 2.14
N ARG A 219 -20.07 -0.62 2.12
CA ARG A 219 -20.27 -1.86 2.89
C ARG A 219 -19.39 -3.04 2.43
N TYR A 220 -18.69 -2.91 1.31
CA TYR A 220 -17.84 -3.93 0.70
C TYR A 220 -16.38 -3.87 1.15
N ASP A 221 -16.04 -2.85 1.94
CA ASP A 221 -14.67 -2.56 2.37
C ASP A 221 -14.53 -2.57 3.90
N LEU A 222 -13.40 -3.11 4.38
CA LEU A 222 -13.05 -3.14 5.79
C LEU A 222 -13.02 -1.73 6.43
N MET A 223 -12.64 -0.70 5.67
CA MET A 223 -12.56 0.67 6.18
C MET A 223 -13.93 1.33 6.34
N SER A 224 -15.02 0.55 6.16
CA SER A 224 -16.38 0.87 6.56
C SER A 224 -16.91 -0.03 7.69
N THR A 225 -16.04 -0.66 8.50
CA THR A 225 -16.39 -1.71 9.48
C THR A 225 -17.63 -1.41 10.32
N ALA A 226 -17.89 -0.16 10.67
CA ALA A 226 -19.06 0.25 11.44
C ALA A 226 -20.42 -0.08 10.76
N ASN A 227 -20.44 -0.32 9.45
CA ASN A 227 -21.63 -0.69 8.67
C ASN A 227 -21.31 -1.71 7.53
N ALA A 228 -20.17 -2.39 7.62
CA ALA A 228 -19.72 -3.30 6.56
C ALA A 228 -20.45 -4.67 6.56
N TYR A 229 -20.42 -5.35 5.41
CA TYR A 229 -20.93 -6.71 5.24
C TYR A 229 -20.01 -7.75 5.89
N MET A 230 -20.08 -7.81 7.21
CA MET A 230 -19.35 -8.76 8.04
C MET A 230 -20.05 -10.12 8.12
N HIS A 231 -19.31 -11.17 8.47
CA HIS A 231 -19.86 -12.49 8.76
C HIS A 231 -19.47 -12.96 10.17
N LYS A 232 -20.23 -13.91 10.73
CA LYS A 232 -19.91 -14.51 12.03
C LYS A 232 -18.70 -15.42 11.92
N SER A 233 -17.78 -15.29 12.87
CA SER A 233 -16.59 -16.13 13.04
C SER A 233 -16.47 -16.61 14.50
N ARG A 234 -15.48 -17.46 14.77
CA ARG A 234 -15.15 -17.89 16.15
C ARG A 234 -14.79 -16.73 17.08
N PHE A 235 -14.27 -15.64 16.54
CA PHE A 235 -13.78 -14.48 17.29
C PHE A 235 -14.69 -13.25 17.15
N GLY A 236 -15.98 -13.46 16.87
CA GLY A 236 -16.96 -12.39 16.65
C GLY A 236 -17.18 -12.10 15.17
N MET A 237 -17.53 -10.88 14.82
CA MET A 237 -17.72 -10.50 13.41
C MET A 237 -16.36 -10.37 12.70
N SER A 238 -16.29 -10.84 11.46
CA SER A 238 -15.08 -10.83 10.63
C SER A 238 -15.39 -10.39 9.21
N GLY A 239 -14.37 -9.90 8.50
CA GLY A 239 -14.48 -9.34 7.16
C GLY A 239 -15.19 -7.97 7.12
N PRO A 240 -15.52 -7.46 5.93
CA PRO A 240 -15.05 -7.92 4.63
C PRO A 240 -13.53 -7.70 4.45
N GLY A 241 -12.99 -8.08 3.29
CA GLY A 241 -11.65 -7.67 2.87
C GLY A 241 -11.58 -6.18 2.50
N LEU A 242 -10.39 -5.69 2.17
CA LEU A 242 -10.21 -4.35 1.59
C LEU A 242 -10.74 -4.28 0.15
N ASN A 243 -11.15 -3.09 -0.28
CA ASN A 243 -11.44 -2.76 -1.67
C ASN A 243 -10.15 -2.64 -2.49
N GLY A 244 -10.28 -2.74 -3.81
CA GLY A 244 -9.19 -2.66 -4.78
C GLY A 244 -8.37 -1.38 -4.68
N PRO A 245 -8.96 -0.17 -4.49
CA PRO A 245 -8.18 1.03 -4.20
C PRO A 245 -7.23 0.90 -3.01
N HIS A 246 -7.68 0.33 -1.90
CA HIS A 246 -6.83 0.09 -0.73
C HIS A 246 -5.80 -1.02 -0.96
N LEU A 247 -6.13 -2.06 -1.73
CA LEU A 247 -5.16 -3.09 -2.11
C LEU A 247 -4.09 -2.54 -3.09
N ASP A 248 -4.48 -1.68 -4.04
CA ASP A 248 -3.53 -0.96 -4.91
C ASP A 248 -2.64 -0.05 -4.07
N TYR A 249 -3.19 0.72 -3.13
CA TYR A 249 -2.43 1.55 -2.20
C TYR A 249 -1.34 0.75 -1.48
N LEU A 250 -1.71 -0.39 -0.88
CA LEU A 250 -0.79 -1.26 -0.15
C LEU A 250 0.15 -2.04 -1.07
N GLY A 251 -0.05 -1.96 -2.38
CA GLY A 251 0.60 -2.78 -3.40
C GLY A 251 0.45 -4.28 -3.12
N TRP A 252 -0.71 -4.65 -2.61
CA TRP A 252 -1.15 -6.02 -2.41
C TRP A 252 -1.87 -6.57 -3.65
N LEU A 253 -1.97 -5.78 -4.71
CA LEU A 253 -2.31 -6.26 -6.05
C LEU A 253 -1.03 -6.57 -6.84
N PRO A 254 -1.03 -7.63 -7.66
CA PRO A 254 0.07 -7.88 -8.58
C PRO A 254 -0.06 -6.99 -9.81
N MET A 255 1.02 -6.29 -10.16
CA MET A 255 1.04 -5.24 -11.19
C MET A 255 0.67 -5.75 -12.60
N ASP A 256 0.88 -7.03 -12.88
CA ASP A 256 0.56 -7.68 -14.16
C ASP A 256 -0.93 -8.02 -14.31
N ARG A 257 -1.69 -7.94 -13.22
CA ARG A 257 -3.15 -8.17 -13.15
C ARG A 257 -3.95 -6.90 -12.91
N MET A 258 -3.32 -5.73 -13.09
CA MET A 258 -3.95 -4.42 -13.06
C MET A 258 -3.99 -3.80 -14.46
N LEU A 259 -5.16 -3.26 -14.84
CA LEU A 259 -5.38 -2.67 -16.15
C LEU A 259 -5.63 -1.16 -16.03
N TYR A 260 -4.90 -0.36 -16.82
CA TYR A 260 -5.25 1.03 -17.06
C TYR A 260 -5.95 1.17 -18.42
N PHE A 261 -7.26 1.36 -18.41
CA PHE A 261 -8.10 1.33 -19.60
C PHE A 261 -7.75 2.47 -20.58
N GLY A 262 -7.68 2.16 -21.88
CA GLY A 262 -7.32 3.11 -22.94
C GLY A 262 -5.82 3.26 -23.21
N LYS A 263 -4.93 2.77 -22.32
CA LYS A 263 -3.48 2.86 -22.49
C LYS A 263 -2.97 2.13 -23.75
N ASP A 264 -3.64 1.06 -24.15
CA ASP A 264 -3.35 0.28 -25.36
C ASP A 264 -4.01 0.85 -26.63
N GLY A 265 -4.63 2.03 -26.54
CA GLY A 265 -5.32 2.69 -27.64
C GLY A 265 -6.75 2.19 -27.90
N ARG A 266 -7.22 1.15 -27.19
CA ARG A 266 -8.58 0.64 -27.34
C ARG A 266 -9.54 1.40 -26.45
N GLN A 267 -10.69 1.80 -27.01
CA GLN A 267 -11.73 2.54 -26.30
C GLN A 267 -12.97 1.69 -25.95
N ASN A 268 -13.04 0.46 -26.46
CA ASN A 268 -14.13 -0.46 -26.21
C ASN A 268 -13.64 -1.92 -26.28
N TYR A 269 -13.75 -2.67 -25.19
CA TYR A 269 -13.53 -4.11 -25.19
C TYR A 269 -14.09 -4.79 -23.94
N THR A 270 -14.27 -6.10 -24.03
CA THR A 270 -14.62 -6.96 -22.89
C THR A 270 -13.38 -7.55 -22.26
N ILE A 271 -13.36 -7.58 -20.93
CA ILE A 271 -12.33 -8.15 -20.10
C ILE A 271 -12.92 -9.20 -19.17
N ARG A 272 -12.10 -10.17 -18.78
CA ARG A 272 -12.40 -11.09 -17.68
C ARG A 272 -11.86 -10.48 -16.40
N LEU A 273 -12.74 -10.13 -15.46
CA LEU A 273 -12.40 -9.79 -14.09
C LEU A 273 -12.35 -11.05 -13.23
N SER A 274 -11.43 -11.09 -12.28
CA SER A 274 -11.35 -12.12 -11.24
C SER A 274 -11.62 -11.50 -9.88
N SER A 275 -12.18 -12.30 -8.97
CA SER A 275 -12.62 -11.80 -7.67
C SER A 275 -11.46 -11.47 -6.73
N LEU A 276 -11.55 -10.33 -6.05
CA LEU A 276 -10.67 -9.95 -4.94
C LEU A 276 -10.91 -10.80 -3.68
N SER A 277 -12.03 -11.53 -3.63
CA SER A 277 -12.48 -12.30 -2.47
C SER A 277 -11.89 -13.72 -2.40
N ILE A 278 -10.93 -14.06 -3.26
CA ILE A 278 -10.22 -15.35 -3.26
C ILE A 278 -8.72 -15.15 -3.51
N SER A 279 -7.91 -16.17 -3.18
CA SER A 279 -6.46 -16.12 -3.47
C SER A 279 -6.20 -15.91 -4.97
N PHE A 280 -5.34 -14.95 -5.29
CA PHE A 280 -5.08 -14.52 -6.67
C PHE A 280 -4.42 -15.60 -7.52
N GLU A 281 -3.68 -16.52 -6.90
CA GLU A 281 -3.10 -17.70 -7.57
C GLU A 281 -4.16 -18.66 -8.15
N LYS A 282 -5.41 -18.58 -7.66
CA LYS A 282 -6.51 -19.44 -8.12
C LYS A 282 -7.22 -18.86 -9.35
N THR A 283 -6.85 -17.67 -9.81
CA THR A 283 -7.52 -16.96 -10.91
C THR A 283 -6.52 -16.41 -11.91
N HIS A 284 -7.00 -16.00 -13.09
CA HIS A 284 -6.16 -15.52 -14.19
C HIS A 284 -6.62 -14.20 -14.83
N GLY A 285 -7.85 -13.73 -14.58
CA GLY A 285 -8.40 -12.49 -15.17
C GLY A 285 -7.94 -11.21 -14.46
N TRP A 286 -8.22 -10.03 -14.99
CA TRP A 286 -7.84 -8.78 -14.33
C TRP A 286 -8.45 -8.66 -12.93
N LEU A 287 -7.68 -8.25 -11.93
CA LEU A 287 -8.18 -8.07 -10.56
C LEU A 287 -8.73 -6.67 -10.35
N TYR A 288 -8.18 -5.70 -11.08
CA TYR A 288 -8.44 -4.29 -10.86
C TYR A 288 -8.26 -3.50 -12.15
N VAL A 289 -9.24 -2.66 -12.46
CA VAL A 289 -9.24 -1.86 -13.69
C VAL A 289 -9.40 -0.40 -13.31
N MET A 290 -8.55 0.46 -13.85
CA MET A 290 -8.60 1.91 -13.69
C MET A 290 -9.04 2.54 -15.01
N ILE A 291 -10.12 3.32 -14.97
CA ILE A 291 -10.68 4.05 -16.11
C ILE A 291 -10.53 5.54 -15.83
N PRO A 292 -9.69 6.27 -16.58
CA PRO A 292 -9.49 7.70 -16.36
C PRO A 292 -10.75 8.51 -16.64
N TYR A 293 -11.00 9.50 -15.79
CA TYR A 293 -12.03 10.53 -16.03
C TYR A 293 -11.49 11.95 -16.00
N ASP A 294 -10.28 12.18 -15.48
CA ASP A 294 -9.61 13.47 -15.50
C ASP A 294 -8.43 13.48 -16.48
N ARG A 295 -8.41 14.48 -17.37
CA ARG A 295 -7.38 14.65 -18.40
C ARG A 295 -6.10 15.34 -17.91
N ASP A 296 -6.14 15.92 -16.71
CA ASP A 296 -5.08 16.70 -16.10
C ASP A 296 -4.42 15.97 -14.93
N ASP A 297 -5.09 14.99 -14.30
CA ASP A 297 -4.50 14.07 -13.32
C ASP A 297 -4.85 12.61 -13.61
N SER A 298 -3.83 11.83 -13.96
CA SER A 298 -3.97 10.40 -14.27
C SER A 298 -4.30 9.50 -13.08
N ASN A 299 -4.23 10.01 -11.85
CA ASN A 299 -4.60 9.25 -10.66
C ASN A 299 -6.11 9.35 -10.36
N LEU A 300 -6.83 10.25 -11.04
CA LEU A 300 -8.27 10.41 -10.89
C LEU A 300 -8.98 9.49 -11.88
N VAL A 301 -9.35 8.32 -11.35
CA VAL A 301 -9.90 7.19 -12.09
C VAL A 301 -11.15 6.67 -11.41
N TYR A 302 -12.06 6.13 -12.22
CA TYR A 302 -13.00 5.12 -11.74
C TYR A 302 -12.30 3.78 -11.74
N THR A 303 -12.66 2.93 -10.81
CA THR A 303 -12.04 1.64 -10.60
C THR A 303 -13.13 0.59 -10.70
N VAL A 304 -12.80 -0.58 -11.25
CA VAL A 304 -13.76 -1.68 -11.40
C VAL A 304 -13.14 -2.95 -10.83
N GLU A 305 -13.87 -3.58 -9.91
CA GLU A 305 -13.45 -4.78 -9.21
C GLU A 305 -14.61 -5.76 -9.02
N LEU A 306 -14.29 -7.02 -8.75
CA LEU A 306 -15.27 -8.07 -8.47
C LEU A 306 -15.11 -8.56 -7.03
N LYS A 307 -16.18 -8.49 -6.24
CA LYS A 307 -16.28 -9.11 -4.92
C LYS A 307 -17.24 -10.30 -4.98
N THR A 308 -16.92 -11.40 -4.31
CA THR A 308 -17.77 -12.61 -4.25
C THR A 308 -17.95 -13.04 -2.79
N PRO A 309 -19.05 -13.74 -2.46
CA PRO A 309 -19.36 -14.13 -1.08
C PRO A 309 -18.47 -15.29 -0.59
N SER A 310 -17.16 -15.05 -0.52
CA SER A 310 -16.11 -16.04 -0.28
C SER A 310 -15.14 -15.57 0.79
N TYR A 311 -14.61 -16.53 1.57
CA TYR A 311 -13.62 -16.28 2.62
C TYR A 311 -14.01 -15.13 3.57
N PHE A 312 -13.28 -14.01 3.58
CA PHE A 312 -13.60 -12.87 4.45
C PHE A 312 -14.80 -12.05 3.97
N ASP A 313 -15.14 -12.17 2.69
CA ASP A 313 -16.28 -11.49 2.07
C ASP A 313 -17.58 -12.30 2.12
N LYS A 314 -17.65 -13.37 2.94
CA LYS A 314 -18.86 -14.21 3.13
C LYS A 314 -20.11 -13.44 3.58
N GLY A 315 -19.93 -12.24 4.16
CA GLY A 315 -21.04 -11.39 4.57
C GLY A 315 -21.76 -10.73 3.40
N ILE A 316 -21.14 -10.71 2.21
CA ILE A 316 -21.74 -10.21 0.98
C ILE A 316 -22.87 -11.15 0.54
N GLY A 317 -23.98 -10.60 0.04
CA GLY A 317 -25.14 -11.39 -0.38
C GLY A 317 -24.97 -12.12 -1.72
N GLN A 318 -24.19 -11.57 -2.65
CA GLN A 318 -24.01 -12.12 -4.00
C GLN A 318 -22.72 -11.60 -4.67
N PRO A 319 -22.23 -12.25 -5.73
CA PRO A 319 -21.19 -11.68 -6.59
C PRO A 319 -21.59 -10.30 -7.14
N SER A 320 -20.71 -9.32 -6.96
CA SER A 320 -20.96 -7.92 -7.29
C SER A 320 -19.75 -7.31 -7.98
N VAL A 321 -19.96 -6.76 -9.17
CA VAL A 321 -18.99 -5.84 -9.77
C VAL A 321 -19.22 -4.46 -9.17
N LEU A 322 -18.18 -3.89 -8.57
CA LEU A 322 -18.25 -2.61 -7.87
C LEU A 322 -17.46 -1.56 -8.64
N ILE A 323 -17.89 -0.32 -8.50
CA ILE A 323 -17.22 0.83 -9.06
C ILE A 323 -16.88 1.80 -7.95
N HIS A 324 -15.59 2.08 -7.75
CA HIS A 324 -15.14 3.16 -6.87
C HIS A 324 -14.53 4.30 -7.67
N ARG A 325 -14.69 5.52 -7.19
CA ARG A 325 -13.99 6.71 -7.69
C ARG A 325 -12.86 7.06 -6.75
N ILE A 326 -11.65 7.17 -7.29
CA ILE A 326 -10.52 7.73 -6.55
C ILE A 326 -10.70 9.25 -6.49
N GLN A 327 -10.98 9.77 -5.31
CA GLN A 327 -11.17 11.20 -5.08
C GLN A 327 -9.99 11.78 -4.32
N LYS A 328 -9.55 12.98 -4.72
CA LYS A 328 -8.51 13.71 -4.00
C LYS A 328 -9.14 14.77 -3.09
N THR A 329 -8.82 14.74 -1.81
CA THR A 329 -9.19 15.78 -0.82
C THR A 329 -7.92 16.23 -0.11
N GLY A 330 -7.52 17.49 -0.30
CA GLY A 330 -6.22 17.98 0.17
C GLY A 330 -5.07 17.20 -0.49
N ASN A 331 -4.22 16.60 0.34
CA ASN A 331 -3.12 15.73 -0.12
C ASN A 331 -3.51 14.24 -0.14
N PHE A 332 -4.75 13.89 0.22
CA PHE A 332 -5.18 12.52 0.41
C PHE A 332 -6.04 12.01 -0.75
N TYR A 333 -5.92 10.72 -1.04
CA TYR A 333 -6.79 10.01 -1.97
C TYR A 333 -7.73 9.08 -1.19
N TYR A 334 -9.02 9.19 -1.46
CA TYR A 334 -10.07 8.40 -0.83
C TYR A 334 -10.74 7.50 -1.87
N SER A 335 -11.17 6.32 -1.41
CA SER A 335 -12.04 5.43 -2.16
C SER A 335 -13.49 5.81 -1.93
N VAL A 336 -14.23 6.10 -3.00
CA VAL A 336 -15.65 6.45 -2.95
C VAL A 336 -16.45 5.45 -3.78
N LEU A 337 -17.22 4.58 -3.14
CA LEU A 337 -18.12 3.64 -3.81
C LEU A 337 -19.24 4.40 -4.55
N ILE A 338 -19.45 4.07 -5.82
CA ILE A 338 -20.41 4.73 -6.69
C ILE A 338 -21.72 3.96 -6.70
N SER A 339 -22.79 4.66 -6.32
CA SER A 339 -24.15 4.13 -6.38
C SER A 339 -24.68 4.04 -7.82
N GLN A 340 -25.43 2.97 -8.09
CA GLN A 340 -26.13 2.69 -9.34
C GLN A 340 -27.59 3.19 -9.30
N GLY A 341 -28.08 3.49 -8.10
CA GLY A 341 -29.41 3.99 -7.80
C GLY A 341 -29.49 4.47 -6.35
N ILE A 342 -30.70 4.68 -5.83
CA ILE A 342 -30.89 5.23 -4.46
C ILE A 342 -30.29 4.29 -3.38
N ASP A 343 -30.40 2.98 -3.59
CA ASP A 343 -30.03 1.96 -2.60
C ASP A 343 -29.18 0.79 -3.17
N PHE A 344 -28.65 0.92 -4.38
CA PHE A 344 -27.91 -0.16 -5.05
C PHE A 344 -26.52 0.32 -5.46
N TYR A 345 -25.50 -0.50 -5.23
CA TYR A 345 -24.11 -0.24 -5.64
C TYR A 345 -23.60 -1.28 -6.64
N GLU A 346 -24.21 -2.45 -6.61
CA GLU A 346 -23.73 -3.64 -7.27
C GLU A 346 -24.14 -3.64 -8.74
N LEU A 347 -23.18 -3.88 -9.62
CA LEU A 347 -23.48 -4.34 -10.96
C LEU A 347 -23.52 -5.87 -10.97
N THR A 348 -24.69 -6.40 -11.32
CA THR A 348 -24.96 -7.83 -11.48
C THR A 348 -25.05 -8.19 -12.96
N GLU A 349 -25.19 -9.47 -13.29
CA GLU A 349 -25.28 -9.91 -14.68
C GLU A 349 -26.42 -9.19 -15.44
N GLY A 350 -26.07 -8.59 -16.58
CA GLY A 350 -26.99 -7.84 -17.43
C GLY A 350 -27.14 -6.36 -17.07
N THR A 351 -26.56 -5.88 -15.97
CA THR A 351 -26.63 -4.46 -15.61
C THR A 351 -25.53 -3.63 -16.26
N GLU A 352 -25.76 -2.32 -16.31
CA GLU A 352 -24.78 -1.35 -16.79
C GLU A 352 -24.79 -0.08 -15.97
N TRP A 353 -23.61 0.52 -15.86
CA TRP A 353 -23.38 1.84 -15.31
C TRP A 353 -22.90 2.76 -16.42
N VAL A 354 -23.46 3.97 -16.49
CA VAL A 354 -23.04 5.01 -17.43
C VAL A 354 -22.83 6.31 -16.67
N THR A 355 -21.69 6.96 -16.89
CA THR A 355 -21.43 8.29 -16.32
C THR A 355 -20.96 9.27 -17.39
N PHE A 356 -21.41 10.51 -17.27
CA PHE A 356 -20.96 11.62 -18.10
C PHE A 356 -19.80 12.33 -17.40
N ILE A 357 -18.67 12.45 -18.10
CA ILE A 357 -17.47 13.11 -17.55
C ILE A 357 -17.31 14.56 -18.04
N GLY A 358 -18.06 14.95 -19.07
CA GLY A 358 -18.14 16.32 -19.55
C GLY A 358 -18.49 16.41 -21.04
N SER A 359 -18.35 17.60 -21.61
CA SER A 359 -18.52 17.84 -23.05
C SER A 359 -17.30 18.52 -23.63
N ASP A 360 -16.97 18.19 -24.87
CA ASP A 360 -15.93 18.87 -25.62
C ASP A 360 -16.39 20.24 -26.16
N SER A 361 -15.48 20.98 -26.80
CA SER A 361 -15.76 22.28 -27.40
C SER A 361 -16.79 22.25 -28.54
N SER A 362 -17.08 21.08 -29.12
CA SER A 362 -18.12 20.87 -30.13
C SER A 362 -19.49 20.51 -29.52
N GLY A 363 -19.56 20.37 -28.19
CA GLY A 363 -20.75 19.94 -27.47
C GLY A 363 -20.95 18.42 -27.43
N LYS A 364 -20.00 17.63 -27.95
CA LYS A 364 -20.07 16.17 -27.88
C LYS A 364 -19.76 15.71 -26.46
N PHE A 365 -20.64 14.88 -25.90
CA PHE A 365 -20.46 14.31 -24.58
C PHE A 365 -19.32 13.31 -24.55
N GLN A 366 -18.52 13.37 -23.49
CA GLN A 366 -17.63 12.32 -23.08
C GLN A 366 -18.28 11.51 -21.95
N TRP A 367 -18.22 10.20 -22.05
CA TRP A 367 -18.84 9.28 -21.10
C TRP A 367 -18.05 7.98 -20.96
N ILE A 368 -18.34 7.27 -19.87
CA ILE A 368 -17.83 5.93 -19.58
C ILE A 368 -19.03 5.02 -19.37
N LYS A 369 -18.95 3.81 -19.90
CA LYS A 369 -19.91 2.73 -19.66
C LYS A 369 -19.20 1.48 -19.20
N VAL A 370 -19.74 0.86 -18.17
CA VAL A 370 -19.33 -0.45 -17.67
C VAL A 370 -20.57 -1.35 -17.69
N SER A 371 -20.52 -2.46 -18.42
CA SER A 371 -21.62 -3.41 -18.51
C SER A 371 -21.15 -4.80 -18.09
N VAL A 372 -21.85 -5.43 -17.15
CA VAL A 372 -21.54 -6.79 -16.72
C VAL A 372 -22.26 -7.76 -17.64
N LYS A 373 -21.50 -8.52 -18.42
CA LYS A 373 -22.04 -9.43 -19.44
C LYS A 373 -22.40 -10.79 -18.86
N LYS A 374 -21.55 -11.30 -17.98
CA LYS A 374 -21.74 -12.60 -17.34
C LYS A 374 -20.99 -12.68 -16.04
N ILE A 375 -21.59 -13.30 -15.04
CA ILE A 375 -20.92 -13.64 -13.79
C ILE A 375 -20.78 -15.16 -13.68
N TYR A 376 -19.57 -15.60 -13.36
CA TYR A 376 -19.23 -16.97 -13.05
C TYR A 376 -18.99 -17.09 -11.54
N ASN A 377 -18.44 -18.21 -11.07
CA ASN A 377 -18.24 -18.43 -9.63
C ASN A 377 -17.30 -17.39 -8.99
N PHE A 378 -16.14 -17.14 -9.61
CA PHE A 378 -15.12 -16.21 -9.11
C PHE A 378 -14.63 -15.20 -10.17
N ASP A 379 -15.32 -15.13 -11.29
CA ASP A 379 -14.94 -14.28 -12.41
C ASP A 379 -16.17 -13.60 -13.00
N ALA A 380 -15.97 -12.50 -13.72
CA ALA A 380 -17.02 -11.83 -14.48
C ALA A 380 -16.49 -11.36 -15.84
N ASP A 381 -17.29 -11.48 -16.89
CA ASP A 381 -17.03 -10.79 -18.16
C ASP A 381 -17.62 -9.39 -18.09
N VAL A 382 -16.78 -8.37 -18.19
CA VAL A 382 -17.16 -6.96 -18.09
C VAL A 382 -16.76 -6.24 -19.36
N SER A 383 -17.73 -5.60 -20.01
CA SER A 383 -17.49 -4.75 -21.18
C SER A 383 -17.32 -3.31 -20.72
N ILE A 384 -16.23 -2.68 -21.11
CA ILE A 384 -15.95 -1.28 -20.81
C ILE A 384 -15.88 -0.52 -22.12
N THR A 385 -16.59 0.62 -22.18
CA THR A 385 -16.52 1.57 -23.29
C THR A 385 -16.27 2.96 -22.71
N SER A 386 -15.27 3.67 -23.23
CA SER A 386 -14.98 5.05 -22.81
C SER A 386 -14.70 5.92 -24.03
N THR A 387 -15.34 7.09 -24.07
CA THR A 387 -15.04 8.11 -25.07
C THR A 387 -14.06 9.17 -24.54
N PHE A 388 -13.40 8.89 -23.41
CA PHE A 388 -12.43 9.80 -22.80
C PHE A 388 -11.28 10.07 -23.78
N ASP A 389 -11.08 11.35 -24.11
CA ASP A 389 -9.91 11.82 -24.85
C ASP A 389 -9.27 12.97 -24.08
N PRO A 390 -8.05 12.80 -23.55
CA PRO A 390 -7.42 13.86 -22.76
C PRO A 390 -7.08 15.11 -23.61
N ARG A 391 -7.01 14.98 -24.94
CA ARG A 391 -6.56 16.03 -25.86
C ARG A 391 -7.65 17.05 -26.19
N VAL A 392 -8.92 16.65 -26.12
CA VAL A 392 -10.02 17.54 -26.54
C VAL A 392 -10.21 18.68 -25.54
N CYS A 393 -10.51 19.87 -26.06
CA CYS A 393 -10.83 21.03 -25.24
C CYS A 393 -12.23 20.90 -24.64
N ARG A 394 -12.43 21.39 -23.42
CA ARG A 394 -13.75 21.40 -22.76
C ARG A 394 -14.67 22.45 -23.40
N ILE A 395 -15.96 22.35 -23.12
CA ILE A 395 -16.99 23.28 -23.66
C ILE A 395 -16.71 24.77 -23.37
N ASP A 396 -16.04 25.05 -22.25
CA ASP A 396 -15.62 26.39 -21.81
C ASP A 396 -14.23 26.81 -22.34
N GLU A 397 -13.62 25.99 -23.18
CA GLU A 397 -12.34 26.23 -23.84
C GLU A 397 -12.49 26.32 -25.37
N GLU A 398 -11.51 26.94 -26.02
CA GLU A 398 -11.35 26.99 -27.47
C GLU A 398 -9.96 26.45 -27.85
N ILE A 399 -9.86 25.77 -28.99
CA ILE A 399 -8.56 25.37 -29.53
C ILE A 399 -7.89 26.59 -30.16
N THR A 400 -6.65 26.87 -29.75
CA THR A 400 -5.83 27.98 -30.25
C THR A 400 -4.47 27.44 -30.72
N PHE A 401 -3.80 28.16 -31.61
CA PHE A 401 -2.50 27.77 -32.18
C PHE A 401 -1.44 28.83 -31.87
N ILE A 402 -0.21 28.39 -31.59
CA ILE A 402 0.95 29.27 -31.46
C ILE A 402 1.92 28.96 -32.59
N ASN A 403 2.44 30.02 -33.22
CA ASN A 403 3.55 29.92 -34.16
C ASN A 403 4.86 29.84 -33.38
N LEU A 404 5.55 28.71 -33.46
CA LEU A 404 6.93 28.61 -33.01
C LEU A 404 7.83 29.32 -34.04
N LYS A 405 8.19 30.59 -33.82
CA LYS A 405 9.23 31.27 -34.61
C LYS A 405 10.60 31.13 -33.95
N GLU A 406 11.48 30.39 -34.66
CA GLU A 406 12.94 30.52 -34.80
C GLU A 406 13.81 30.72 -33.55
N ASN A 407 14.53 29.65 -33.17
CA ASN A 407 15.86 29.71 -32.56
C ASN A 407 16.74 28.59 -33.14
N GLU A 408 16.65 28.32 -34.44
CA GLU A 408 17.67 27.55 -35.18
C GLU A 408 18.21 28.39 -36.33
N PRO A 409 19.55 28.39 -36.56
CA PRO A 409 20.12 29.10 -37.69
C PRO A 409 19.69 28.42 -38.99
N ASN A 410 19.25 29.23 -39.95
CA ASN A 410 18.89 28.88 -41.32
C ASN A 410 19.69 27.68 -41.87
N ASP A 411 19.02 26.54 -42.01
CA ASP A 411 19.29 25.65 -43.13
C ASP A 411 18.05 25.65 -44.05
N GLY A 412 18.30 25.93 -45.31
CA GLY A 412 17.25 26.15 -46.31
C GLY A 412 16.48 24.86 -46.59
N ASN A 413 15.17 25.02 -46.82
CA ASN A 413 14.18 24.01 -47.21
C ASN A 413 13.54 23.18 -46.09
N SER A 414 12.56 23.79 -45.39
CA SER A 414 11.34 23.10 -44.96
C SER A 414 10.26 24.13 -44.58
N ASN A 415 9.26 24.34 -45.43
CA ASN A 415 8.05 25.10 -45.12
C ASN A 415 7.08 24.29 -44.22
N HIS A 416 7.55 23.84 -43.06
CA HIS A 416 6.66 23.34 -42.00
C HIS A 416 6.49 24.43 -40.94
N ILE A 417 5.39 25.18 -41.04
CA ILE A 417 4.95 26.03 -39.94
C ILE A 417 4.59 25.10 -38.78
N ASN A 418 5.49 24.96 -37.80
CA ASN A 418 5.24 24.22 -36.57
C ASN A 418 4.27 25.01 -35.68
N THR A 419 2.97 24.91 -35.98
CA THR A 419 1.93 25.40 -35.09
C THR A 419 1.62 24.37 -34.01
N LEU A 420 1.61 24.79 -32.74
CA LEU A 420 1.25 23.91 -31.63
C LEU A 420 -0.17 24.24 -31.15
N PRO A 421 -1.13 23.29 -31.24
CA PRO A 421 -2.47 23.51 -30.70
C PRO A 421 -2.44 23.47 -29.16
N TYR A 422 -3.31 24.25 -28.53
CA TYR A 422 -3.58 24.20 -27.10
C TYR A 422 -5.01 24.63 -26.77
N CYS A 423 -5.50 24.23 -25.60
CA CYS A 423 -6.83 24.62 -25.12
C CYS A 423 -6.73 25.91 -24.31
N LYS A 424 -7.43 26.96 -24.76
CA LYS A 424 -7.49 28.27 -24.13
C LYS A 424 -8.87 28.47 -23.50
N PRO A 425 -8.98 28.88 -22.23
CA PRO A 425 -10.27 29.21 -21.63
C PRO A 425 -10.96 30.38 -22.37
N LYS A 426 -12.27 30.26 -22.64
CA LYS A 426 -13.07 31.32 -23.28
C LYS A 426 -13.24 32.55 -22.39
N ARG A 427 -13.26 32.35 -21.07
CA ARG A 427 -13.30 33.44 -20.07
C ARG A 427 -11.87 33.84 -19.71
N LYS A 428 -11.58 35.16 -19.69
CA LYS A 428 -10.27 35.70 -19.28
C LYS A 428 -9.97 35.32 -17.81
N ASN A 429 -9.22 34.26 -17.60
CA ASN A 429 -8.51 34.03 -16.35
C ASN A 429 -7.19 34.81 -16.41
N LEU A 430 -7.09 35.91 -15.66
CA LEU A 430 -5.92 36.80 -15.59
C LEU A 430 -4.62 36.15 -15.05
N ARG A 431 -4.60 34.85 -14.76
CA ARG A 431 -3.52 34.20 -14.01
C ARG A 431 -2.73 33.12 -14.76
N GLN A 432 -3.19 32.62 -15.92
CA GLN A 432 -2.51 31.52 -16.61
C GLN A 432 -1.71 32.03 -17.80
N SER A 433 -0.40 31.77 -17.79
CA SER A 433 0.48 32.10 -18.92
C SER A 433 0.20 31.20 -20.11
N ILE A 434 0.46 31.69 -21.33
CA ILE A 434 0.31 30.90 -22.56
C ILE A 434 1.20 29.65 -22.48
N ASP A 435 2.43 29.79 -21.99
CA ASP A 435 3.39 28.69 -21.83
C ASP A 435 2.87 27.58 -20.92
N GLU A 436 2.17 27.93 -19.83
CA GLU A 436 1.53 26.95 -18.94
C GLU A 436 0.43 26.15 -19.67
N LEU A 437 -0.42 26.84 -20.44
CA LEU A 437 -1.49 26.19 -21.20
C LEU A 437 -0.94 25.25 -22.28
N VAL A 438 0.15 25.65 -22.94
CA VAL A 438 0.87 24.83 -23.93
C VAL A 438 1.46 23.59 -23.26
N LYS A 439 2.20 23.76 -22.16
CA LYS A 439 2.77 22.64 -21.38
C LYS A 439 1.68 21.68 -20.92
N LYS A 440 0.53 22.21 -20.47
CA LYS A 440 -0.63 21.42 -20.06
C LYS A 440 -1.20 20.60 -21.23
N HIS A 441 -1.33 21.21 -22.41
CA HIS A 441 -1.80 20.50 -23.60
C HIS A 441 -0.80 19.44 -24.10
N GLN A 442 0.51 19.69 -24.00
CA GLN A 442 1.53 18.68 -24.29
C GLN A 442 1.43 17.49 -23.34
N LYS A 443 1.22 17.72 -22.04
CA LYS A 443 0.96 16.65 -21.06
C LYS A 443 -0.28 15.84 -21.41
N ARG A 444 -1.37 16.48 -21.85
CA ARG A 444 -2.59 15.80 -22.33
C ARG A 444 -2.34 14.94 -23.57
N LYS A 445 -1.54 15.43 -24.53
CA LYS A 445 -1.14 14.66 -25.72
C LYS A 445 -0.33 13.41 -25.35
N ASN A 446 0.52 13.53 -24.33
CA ASN A 446 1.35 12.43 -23.83
C ASN A 446 0.72 11.68 -22.65
N PHE A 447 -0.57 11.88 -22.36
CA PHE A 447 -1.22 11.35 -21.16
C PHE A 447 -0.97 9.85 -20.99
N PHE A 448 -1.24 9.04 -22.02
CA PHE A 448 -1.00 7.60 -21.97
C PHE A 448 0.48 7.21 -22.10
N ASN A 449 1.30 8.02 -22.80
CA ASN A 449 2.72 7.76 -22.99
C ASN A 449 3.51 7.87 -21.67
N HIS A 450 3.08 8.76 -20.76
CA HIS A 450 3.69 8.92 -19.45
C HIS A 450 3.23 7.87 -18.43
N LEU A 451 2.24 7.04 -18.75
CA LEU A 451 1.73 5.99 -17.88
C LEU A 451 2.54 4.70 -17.96
N GLN A 452 3.87 4.78 -17.94
CA GLN A 452 4.71 3.58 -17.84
C GLN A 452 4.41 2.80 -16.56
N THR A 453 4.08 3.54 -15.50
CA THR A 453 3.52 3.05 -14.23
C THR A 453 2.25 3.85 -13.92
N PHE A 454 1.33 3.26 -13.17
CA PHE A 454 0.00 3.84 -12.92
C PHE A 454 -0.56 3.37 -11.58
N GLY A 455 -1.76 3.83 -11.23
CA GLY A 455 -2.34 3.56 -9.92
C GLY A 455 -1.66 4.34 -8.81
N LEU A 456 -2.00 4.00 -7.58
CA LEU A 456 -1.50 4.69 -6.40
C LEU A 456 0.02 4.48 -6.25
N ASN A 457 0.53 3.30 -6.58
CA ASN A 457 1.97 2.98 -6.59
C ASN A 457 2.73 3.43 -7.86
N ALA A 458 2.22 4.42 -8.60
CA ALA A 458 2.92 4.97 -9.76
C ALA A 458 4.26 5.63 -9.40
N CYS A 459 5.25 5.49 -10.29
CA CYS A 459 6.52 6.18 -10.20
C CYS A 459 6.44 7.62 -10.70
N LYS A 460 7.42 8.44 -10.28
CA LYS A 460 7.66 9.77 -10.86
C LYS A 460 8.06 9.66 -12.33
N GLU A 461 7.85 10.74 -13.08
CA GLU A 461 8.17 10.82 -14.51
C GLU A 461 9.62 10.37 -14.80
N GLY A 462 9.79 9.55 -15.83
CA GLY A 462 11.09 8.97 -16.22
C GLY A 462 11.52 7.72 -15.44
N LYS A 463 10.74 7.26 -14.45
CA LYS A 463 10.98 6.02 -13.70
C LYS A 463 9.95 4.94 -14.03
N VAL A 464 10.32 3.69 -13.81
CA VAL A 464 9.49 2.49 -13.99
C VAL A 464 9.56 1.58 -12.77
N TRP A 465 8.57 0.71 -12.59
CA TRP A 465 8.66 -0.38 -11.61
C TRP A 465 9.81 -1.31 -11.96
N ARG A 466 10.63 -1.61 -10.96
CA ARG A 466 11.76 -2.52 -11.02
C ARG A 466 11.32 -3.93 -11.40
N SER A 467 10.15 -4.36 -10.91
CA SER A 467 9.49 -5.57 -11.37
C SER A 467 10.34 -6.84 -11.22
N ILE A 468 11.05 -6.98 -10.09
CA ILE A 468 11.72 -8.25 -9.74
C ILE A 468 10.70 -9.41 -9.70
N ASP A 469 9.52 -9.14 -9.18
CA ASP A 469 8.32 -9.95 -9.30
C ASP A 469 7.09 -9.04 -9.47
N ASP A 470 5.89 -9.62 -9.49
CA ASP A 470 4.65 -8.89 -9.76
C ASP A 470 4.23 -7.95 -8.62
N TYR A 471 4.90 -7.99 -7.46
CA TYR A 471 4.64 -7.13 -6.31
C TYR A 471 5.80 -6.15 -6.01
N ASP A 472 6.80 -6.06 -6.89
CA ASP A 472 7.96 -5.18 -6.73
C ASP A 472 7.74 -3.82 -7.41
N TYR A 473 7.08 -2.91 -6.68
CA TYR A 473 6.77 -1.55 -7.11
C TYR A 473 7.92 -0.54 -6.93
N VAL A 474 9.13 -0.98 -6.56
CA VAL A 474 10.29 -0.09 -6.39
C VAL A 474 10.60 0.63 -7.71
N CYS A 475 10.71 1.96 -7.66
CA CYS A 475 10.90 2.77 -8.86
C CYS A 475 12.37 2.94 -9.23
N VAL A 476 12.73 2.53 -10.45
CA VAL A 476 14.09 2.59 -11.02
C VAL A 476 14.08 3.18 -12.43
N ASP A 477 15.24 3.43 -13.03
CA ASP A 477 15.35 3.80 -14.44
C ASP A 477 15.05 2.63 -15.39
N THR A 478 14.56 2.90 -16.60
CA THR A 478 14.21 1.87 -17.58
C THR A 478 15.34 0.90 -17.87
N ARG A 479 16.56 1.41 -18.07
CA ARG A 479 17.76 0.57 -18.26
C ARG A 479 17.99 -0.37 -17.07
N ARG A 480 17.73 0.10 -15.84
CA ARG A 480 17.91 -0.73 -14.65
C ARG A 480 16.88 -1.86 -14.59
N LYS A 481 15.63 -1.62 -14.98
CA LYS A 481 14.62 -2.69 -15.10
C LYS A 481 15.08 -3.78 -16.07
N GLU A 482 15.67 -3.40 -17.20
CA GLU A 482 16.22 -4.33 -18.18
C GLU A 482 17.40 -5.13 -17.60
N ASP A 483 18.33 -4.47 -16.89
CA ASP A 483 19.46 -5.12 -16.22
C ASP A 483 18.99 -6.19 -15.21
N VAL A 484 17.97 -5.86 -14.39
CA VAL A 484 17.41 -6.77 -13.38
C VAL A 484 16.81 -8.01 -14.06
N ARG A 485 15.99 -7.79 -15.09
CA ARG A 485 15.36 -8.87 -15.85
C ARG A 485 16.40 -9.80 -16.48
N PHE A 486 17.42 -9.23 -17.13
CA PHE A 486 18.50 -9.99 -17.74
C PHE A 486 19.28 -10.82 -16.71
N THR A 487 19.56 -10.23 -15.54
CA THR A 487 20.25 -10.93 -14.43
C THR A 487 19.42 -12.12 -13.93
N GLN A 488 18.10 -11.96 -13.82
CA GLN A 488 17.20 -13.05 -13.43
C GLN A 488 17.17 -14.16 -14.48
N GLU A 489 17.12 -13.82 -15.77
CA GLU A 489 17.14 -14.79 -16.88
C GLU A 489 18.45 -15.62 -16.87
N ILE A 490 19.61 -14.98 -16.70
CA ILE A 490 20.91 -15.68 -16.60
C ILE A 490 20.94 -16.62 -15.40
N ALA A 491 20.57 -16.14 -14.21
CA ALA A 491 20.66 -16.93 -13.00
C ALA A 491 19.65 -18.10 -13.00
N ASN A 492 18.49 -17.95 -13.64
CA ASN A 492 17.57 -19.07 -13.89
C ASN A 492 18.18 -20.13 -14.82
N ASN A 493 18.93 -19.71 -15.85
CA ASN A 493 19.61 -20.63 -16.76
C ASN A 493 20.81 -21.33 -16.09
N ASN A 494 21.54 -20.64 -15.22
CA ASN A 494 22.70 -21.20 -14.51
C ASN A 494 22.30 -22.13 -13.36
N ASN A 495 21.10 -21.99 -12.78
CA ASN A 495 20.57 -22.97 -11.81
C ASN A 495 20.19 -24.32 -12.46
N ASN A 496 20.18 -24.40 -13.80
CA ASN A 496 20.06 -25.65 -14.56
C ASN A 496 21.41 -26.20 -15.04
N PHE A 497 22.54 -25.55 -14.73
CA PHE A 497 23.88 -26.05 -15.08
C PHE A 497 24.43 -26.91 -13.93
N ASP A 498 24.12 -28.21 -13.99
CA ASP A 498 24.92 -29.21 -13.29
C ASP A 498 26.29 -29.27 -13.98
N TYR A 499 27.35 -28.85 -13.29
CA TYR A 499 28.73 -28.91 -13.77
C TYR A 499 29.27 -30.35 -13.70
N ASN A 500 28.53 -31.29 -14.28
CA ASN A 500 28.94 -32.70 -14.43
C ASN A 500 28.79 -33.20 -15.88
N ASP A 501 28.35 -32.35 -16.82
CA ASP A 501 28.21 -32.75 -18.23
C ASP A 501 29.14 -31.94 -19.14
N ILE A 502 30.45 -32.08 -18.91
CA ILE A 502 31.46 -31.89 -19.96
C ILE A 502 31.99 -33.26 -20.32
N THR A 503 31.15 -34.04 -20.99
CA THR A 503 31.61 -34.98 -22.03
C THR A 503 30.43 -35.29 -22.94
N THR A 504 30.63 -35.04 -24.23
CA THR A 504 29.88 -35.52 -25.41
C THR A 504 28.79 -34.61 -26.00
N ASN A 505 29.12 -34.16 -27.22
CA ASN A 505 28.31 -33.62 -28.30
C ASN A 505 26.86 -34.14 -28.35
N ASN A 506 25.87 -33.25 -28.51
CA ASN A 506 25.12 -33.08 -29.76
C ASN A 506 23.94 -32.12 -29.60
N GLU A 507 23.58 -31.55 -30.75
CA GLU A 507 22.48 -30.64 -31.02
C GLU A 507 21.11 -31.15 -30.53
N SER A 508 20.39 -30.31 -29.78
CA SER A 508 18.93 -30.15 -29.93
C SER A 508 18.44 -28.92 -29.16
N LEU A 509 18.39 -27.79 -29.85
CA LEU A 509 17.55 -26.65 -29.50
C LEU A 509 16.08 -27.02 -29.78
N ILE A 510 15.19 -26.68 -28.85
CA ILE A 510 13.77 -26.26 -29.01
C ILE A 510 12.82 -26.94 -28.00
N ASN A 511 11.99 -26.07 -27.39
CA ASN A 511 10.74 -26.29 -26.66
C ASN A 511 10.77 -26.72 -25.18
N SER A 512 10.81 -25.72 -24.30
CA SER A 512 9.91 -25.68 -23.15
C SER A 512 9.64 -24.22 -22.73
N LYS A 513 8.60 -23.63 -23.32
CA LYS A 513 7.84 -22.56 -22.65
C LYS A 513 6.71 -23.26 -21.92
N ASN A 514 6.89 -23.55 -20.65
CA ASN A 514 5.83 -23.61 -19.64
C ASN A 514 6.48 -23.83 -18.27
N ASP A 515 5.95 -23.11 -17.28
CA ASP A 515 6.29 -23.15 -15.86
C ASP A 515 7.44 -22.22 -15.40
N LYS A 516 7.12 -20.92 -15.24
CA LYS A 516 7.96 -19.93 -14.52
C LYS A 516 7.87 -20.11 -13.00
N ARG A 517 8.11 -21.32 -12.48
CA ARG A 517 8.38 -21.53 -11.05
C ARG A 517 9.81 -21.98 -10.89
N VAL A 518 10.69 -21.01 -10.64
CA VAL A 518 12.05 -21.26 -10.16
C VAL A 518 11.92 -22.11 -8.90
N LYS A 519 12.38 -23.36 -8.95
CA LYS A 519 12.50 -24.21 -7.76
C LYS A 519 13.32 -23.44 -6.73
N LYS A 520 12.71 -23.14 -5.57
CA LYS A 520 13.39 -22.60 -4.38
C LYS A 520 14.53 -23.53 -4.02
N SER A 521 15.76 -23.14 -4.31
CA SER A 521 16.93 -23.82 -3.75
C SER A 521 16.95 -23.51 -2.26
N THR A 522 16.76 -24.53 -1.43
CA THR A 522 17.02 -24.49 0.02
C THR A 522 18.53 -24.54 0.33
N GLN A 523 19.40 -24.55 -0.68
CA GLN A 523 20.85 -24.50 -0.49
C GLN A 523 21.32 -23.05 -0.39
N PRO A 524 22.22 -22.74 0.57
CA PRO A 524 22.83 -21.42 0.68
C PRO A 524 23.57 -21.05 -0.61
N CYS A 525 23.60 -19.77 -0.95
CA CYS A 525 24.28 -19.29 -2.16
C CYS A 525 25.75 -19.75 -2.18
N ARG A 526 26.17 -20.34 -3.30
CA ARG A 526 27.57 -20.75 -3.51
C ARG A 526 28.43 -19.50 -3.57
N GLN A 527 29.53 -19.48 -2.81
CA GLN A 527 30.48 -18.37 -2.85
C GLN A 527 31.03 -18.20 -4.28
N PRO A 528 31.18 -16.94 -4.78
CA PRO A 528 31.10 -15.67 -4.07
C PRO A 528 29.71 -14.99 -4.06
N LEU A 529 28.65 -15.70 -4.43
CA LEU A 529 27.29 -15.13 -4.49
C LEU A 529 26.67 -15.01 -3.09
N VAL A 530 25.75 -14.05 -2.95
CA VAL A 530 24.95 -13.80 -1.75
C VAL A 530 23.47 -13.77 -2.11
N GLU A 531 22.60 -14.01 -1.13
CA GLU A 531 21.15 -13.84 -1.32
C GLU A 531 20.82 -12.39 -1.66
N ARG A 532 19.94 -12.18 -2.64
CA ARG A 532 19.55 -10.88 -3.15
C ARG A 532 18.79 -10.06 -2.12
N LYS A 533 17.87 -10.70 -1.39
CA LYS A 533 17.09 -10.08 -0.30
C LYS A 533 16.43 -8.77 -0.72
N ALA A 534 15.84 -8.71 -1.91
CA ALA A 534 15.08 -7.54 -2.35
C ALA A 534 13.81 -7.31 -1.53
N PHE A 535 13.23 -8.39 -1.00
CA PHE A 535 12.07 -8.41 -0.10
C PHE A 535 12.12 -9.70 0.73
N LEU A 536 11.19 -9.87 1.68
CA LEU A 536 11.13 -11.08 2.50
C LEU A 536 10.96 -12.34 1.62
N ASN A 537 11.77 -13.37 1.88
CA ASN A 537 11.83 -14.63 1.11
C ASN A 537 12.41 -14.53 -0.30
N ASP A 538 13.01 -13.39 -0.68
CA ASP A 538 13.81 -13.30 -1.90
C ASP A 538 15.21 -13.92 -1.72
N ASN A 539 15.26 -15.24 -1.90
CA ASN A 539 16.47 -16.03 -1.68
C ASN A 539 17.30 -16.23 -2.97
N PHE A 540 17.12 -15.38 -3.98
CA PHE A 540 17.81 -15.49 -5.26
C PHE A 540 19.29 -15.14 -5.12
N CYS A 541 20.22 -15.92 -5.68
CA CYS A 541 21.65 -15.65 -5.52
C CYS A 541 22.17 -14.64 -6.54
N VAL A 542 22.84 -13.58 -6.07
CA VAL A 542 23.41 -12.49 -6.88
C VAL A 542 24.81 -12.11 -6.40
N SER A 543 25.51 -11.24 -7.13
CA SER A 543 26.79 -10.71 -6.67
C SER A 543 26.60 -9.79 -5.44
N ALA A 544 27.65 -9.64 -4.62
CA ALA A 544 27.62 -8.73 -3.48
C ALA A 544 27.37 -7.26 -3.89
N LEU A 545 27.79 -6.86 -5.10
CA LEU A 545 27.51 -5.53 -5.64
C LEU A 545 26.02 -5.36 -5.95
N GLU A 546 25.38 -6.37 -6.54
CA GLU A 546 23.96 -6.34 -6.89
C GLU A 546 23.07 -6.33 -5.65
N HIS A 547 23.42 -7.12 -4.62
CA HIS A 547 22.76 -7.08 -3.32
C HIS A 547 22.75 -5.66 -2.73
N LYS A 548 23.93 -5.01 -2.66
CA LYS A 548 24.05 -3.64 -2.16
C LYS A 548 23.25 -2.64 -2.98
N ARG A 549 23.22 -2.81 -4.31
CA ARG A 549 22.45 -1.95 -5.22
C ARG A 549 20.95 -2.06 -4.94
N ILE A 550 20.43 -3.27 -4.76
CA ILE A 550 19.02 -3.53 -4.46
C ILE A 550 18.61 -2.99 -3.10
N ALA A 551 19.45 -3.16 -2.08
CA ALA A 551 19.21 -2.56 -0.76
C ALA A 551 19.13 -1.03 -0.84
N GLN A 552 20.03 -0.42 -1.64
CA GLN A 552 20.03 1.02 -1.86
C GLN A 552 18.81 1.52 -2.66
N GLU A 553 18.32 0.73 -3.62
CA GLU A 553 17.08 1.00 -4.36
C GLU A 553 15.86 0.99 -3.43
N ASN A 554 15.75 -0.03 -2.57
CA ASN A 554 14.69 -0.13 -1.57
C ASN A 554 14.70 1.09 -0.63
N LYS A 555 15.89 1.46 -0.12
CA LYS A 555 16.07 2.66 0.72
C LYS A 555 15.68 3.96 0.01
N ASN A 556 15.86 4.02 -1.31
CA ASN A 556 15.55 5.20 -2.12
C ASN A 556 14.12 5.24 -2.67
N ALA A 557 13.27 4.27 -2.35
CA ALA A 557 11.89 4.21 -2.86
C ALA A 557 11.11 5.52 -2.59
N HIS A 558 11.37 6.17 -1.45
CA HIS A 558 10.81 7.49 -1.09
C HIS A 558 11.07 8.62 -2.08
N ARG A 559 12.14 8.51 -2.86
CA ARG A 559 12.52 9.56 -3.82
C ARG A 559 11.76 9.45 -5.12
N TYR A 560 11.39 8.24 -5.52
CA TYR A 560 10.98 7.94 -6.89
C TYR A 560 9.53 7.46 -7.01
N LEU A 561 8.90 7.03 -5.92
CA LEU A 561 7.46 6.78 -5.91
C LEU A 561 6.70 8.11 -5.86
N ARG A 562 5.63 8.26 -6.65
CA ARG A 562 4.90 9.52 -6.82
C ARG A 562 4.20 9.98 -5.55
N ASN A 563 3.58 9.04 -4.84
CA ASN A 563 2.68 9.31 -3.71
C ASN A 563 3.27 8.82 -2.36
N TYR A 564 4.59 8.66 -2.25
CA TYR A 564 5.23 8.09 -1.05
C TYR A 564 4.86 8.79 0.26
N ALA A 565 4.82 10.13 0.28
CA ALA A 565 4.56 10.91 1.50
C ALA A 565 3.16 10.64 2.07
N PHE A 566 2.17 10.61 1.17
CA PHE A 566 0.80 10.21 1.47
C PHE A 566 0.74 8.78 2.02
N PHE A 567 1.57 7.86 1.50
CA PHE A 567 1.59 6.43 1.87
C PHE A 567 2.29 6.06 3.17
N ASN A 568 3.11 6.95 3.72
CA ASN A 568 3.93 6.65 4.90
C ASN A 568 3.61 7.59 6.06
N GLY A 569 2.43 8.21 6.06
CA GLY A 569 1.97 9.09 7.13
C GLY A 569 2.80 10.35 7.33
N ALA A 570 3.61 10.72 6.32
CA ALA A 570 4.34 11.99 6.33
C ALA A 570 3.38 13.17 6.14
N ASP A 571 2.21 12.93 5.56
CA ASP A 571 1.07 13.83 5.56
C ASP A 571 0.16 13.53 6.76
N THR A 572 -0.25 14.56 7.50
CA THR A 572 -1.16 14.41 8.64
C THR A 572 -2.54 13.99 8.16
N VAL A 573 -2.93 12.73 8.38
CA VAL A 573 -4.29 12.22 8.13
C VAL A 573 -5.29 13.29 8.59
N GLY A 574 -5.99 13.89 7.63
CA GLY A 574 -7.06 14.84 7.94
C GLY A 574 -8.22 14.08 8.59
N PRO A 575 -9.00 14.76 9.44
CA PRO A 575 -10.17 14.16 10.09
C PRO A 575 -11.20 13.65 9.09
#